data_AF-A0A2M8KWF8-F1
#
_entry.id   AF-A0A2M8KWF8-F1
#
_cell.length_a   1.000
_cell.length_b   1.000
_cell.length_c   1.000
_cell.angle_alpha   90.00
_cell.angle_beta   90.00
_cell.angle_gamma   90.00
#
_symmetry.space_group_name_H-M   'P 1'
#
loop_
_entity.id
_entity.type
_entity.pdbx_description
1 polymer ?
#
loop_
_entity_poly.entity_id
_entity_poly.type
_entity_poly.pdbx_seq_one_letter_code
_entity_poly.pdbx_strand_id
1 'polypeptide(L)'
;MISCRIKTYSLFVWRSAVLTSMTFFLIPYASFAALSTPYVSISPYTFYPSEEIFYIEGTADPNTIITILLQQTGEEPLRLSTNTEKNGTWVLSRRIPLQKGFWEMRVRAEQGTDVSSWTEQRIIRVVATGIPLGNTSLPFSVITVAFFFLFATGLMFLIYTFLKAKSAHRKELIRRQRDHIHALELRLQRKEVEDAIKTVRSTFSQIKEDPLSVQKIDQLENTIEEELRTIKDNAPEL
;
A
#
# COMPACT_ATOMS: atom_id res chain seq x y z
N MET A 1 -19.56 25.10 64.88
CA MET A 1 -19.41 26.57 65.10
C MET A 1 -19.62 27.20 63.73
N ILE A 2 -20.62 27.99 63.37
CA ILE A 2 -21.35 29.13 63.97
C ILE A 2 -22.76 29.08 63.31
N SER A 3 -23.86 28.85 64.01
CA SER A 3 -24.70 29.77 64.80
C SER A 3 -25.52 30.81 63.99
N CYS A 4 -26.81 30.94 64.38
CA CYS A 4 -27.69 32.12 64.28
C CYS A 4 -28.31 32.45 62.91
N ARG A 5 -29.57 32.92 62.77
CA ARG A 5 -30.69 33.26 63.67
C ARG A 5 -31.91 33.58 62.76
N ILE A 6 -33.10 33.02 63.00
CA ILE A 6 -34.26 33.61 63.72
C ILE A 6 -35.22 34.46 62.86
N LYS A 7 -36.47 33.96 62.80
CA LYS A 7 -37.79 34.63 62.97
C LYS A 7 -38.18 35.77 62.01
N THR A 8 -39.43 36.06 61.63
CA THR A 8 -40.79 35.53 61.90
C THR A 8 -41.80 36.45 61.18
N TYR A 9 -43.03 35.95 61.00
CA TYR A 9 -44.33 36.66 60.94
C TYR A 9 -44.63 37.60 59.76
N SER A 10 -45.63 37.19 58.98
CA SER A 10 -46.75 38.09 58.63
C SER A 10 -48.02 37.25 58.42
N LEU A 11 -48.78 37.13 59.49
CA LEU A 11 -50.23 36.91 59.45
C LEU A 11 -50.85 38.22 58.98
N PHE A 12 -51.50 38.27 57.82
CA PHE A 12 -52.60 39.22 57.62
C PHE A 12 -53.54 38.83 56.45
N VAL A 13 -54.69 38.28 56.85
CA VAL A 13 -56.07 38.61 56.43
C VAL A 13 -56.39 38.80 54.92
N TRP A 14 -57.31 37.97 54.40
CA TRP A 14 -58.65 38.35 53.88
C TRP A 14 -59.25 37.15 53.12
N ARG A 15 -60.09 36.33 53.77
CA ARG A 15 -61.54 36.26 53.52
C ARG A 15 -61.98 36.77 52.13
N SER A 16 -61.95 35.85 51.16
CA SER A 16 -62.80 35.91 49.96
C SER A 16 -63.39 34.53 49.75
N ALA A 17 -64.41 34.20 50.53
CA ALA A 17 -65.33 33.11 50.23
C ALA A 17 -66.18 33.54 49.02
N VAL A 18 -65.67 33.27 47.82
CA VAL A 18 -66.46 33.38 46.60
C VAL A 18 -66.83 31.96 46.20
N LEU A 19 -68.14 31.68 46.27
CA LEU A 19 -68.77 30.52 45.66
C LEU A 19 -68.45 30.48 44.16
N THR A 20 -67.36 29.82 43.78
CA THR A 20 -67.14 29.42 42.40
C THR A 20 -67.82 28.08 42.17
N SER A 21 -69.04 28.22 41.65
CA SER A 21 -69.82 27.23 40.92
C SER A 21 -68.97 26.08 40.37
N MET A 22 -69.26 24.89 40.87
CA MET A 22 -68.69 23.60 40.48
C MET A 22 -69.19 23.23 39.09
N THR A 23 -68.76 23.96 38.07
CA THR A 23 -68.88 23.54 36.67
C THR A 23 -67.89 22.40 36.46
N PHE A 24 -68.38 21.19 36.73
CA PHE A 24 -67.79 19.93 36.33
C PHE A 24 -67.71 19.95 34.79
N PHE A 25 -66.64 20.53 34.25
CA PHE A 25 -66.29 20.41 32.85
C PHE A 25 -66.04 18.92 32.63
N LEU A 26 -67.02 18.24 32.02
CA LEU A 26 -66.85 16.95 31.39
C LEU A 26 -65.82 17.16 30.28
N ILE A 27 -64.53 17.13 30.64
CA ILE A 27 -63.44 17.04 29.69
C ILE A 27 -63.66 15.68 29.01
N PRO A 28 -64.01 15.62 27.72
CA PRO A 28 -64.08 14.35 27.03
C PRO A 28 -62.68 13.75 27.14
N TYR A 29 -62.59 12.58 27.78
CA TYR A 29 -61.39 11.76 27.73
C TYR A 29 -61.20 11.40 26.25
N ALA A 30 -60.42 12.21 25.55
CA ALA A 30 -59.90 11.83 24.25
C ALA A 30 -59.09 10.56 24.51
N SER A 31 -59.62 9.42 24.09
CA SER A 31 -58.90 8.16 24.09
C SER A 31 -57.73 8.32 23.13
N PHE A 32 -56.56 8.71 23.66
CA PHE A 32 -55.31 8.67 22.91
C PHE A 32 -55.07 7.21 22.52
N ALA A 33 -55.25 6.92 21.23
CA ALA A 33 -54.96 5.59 20.71
C ALA A 33 -53.45 5.37 20.87
N ALA A 34 -53.08 4.37 21.67
CA ALA A 34 -51.67 4.03 21.85
C ALA A 34 -51.06 3.65 20.49
N LEU A 35 -49.91 4.24 20.16
CA LEU A 35 -49.18 3.93 18.92
C LEU A 35 -48.86 2.45 18.83
N SER A 36 -49.01 1.90 17.63
CA SER A 36 -48.61 0.53 17.34
C SER A 36 -47.09 0.38 17.39
N THR A 37 -46.62 -0.82 17.74
CA THR A 37 -45.19 -1.14 17.71
C THR A 37 -44.77 -1.33 16.25
N PRO A 38 -43.71 -0.66 15.76
CA PRO A 38 -43.26 -0.78 14.38
C PRO A 38 -42.90 -2.23 14.00
N TYR A 39 -43.11 -2.59 12.75
CA TYR A 39 -42.64 -3.85 12.19
C TYR A 39 -41.43 -3.58 11.29
N VAL A 40 -40.32 -4.28 11.52
CA VAL A 40 -39.09 -4.16 10.71
C VAL A 40 -39.07 -5.29 9.67
N SER A 41 -39.22 -4.95 8.39
CA SER A 41 -39.22 -5.92 7.29
C SER A 41 -37.80 -6.35 6.93
N ILE A 42 -36.90 -5.40 6.72
CA ILE A 42 -35.52 -5.66 6.30
C ILE A 42 -34.54 -5.01 7.28
N SER A 43 -33.55 -5.80 7.69
CA SER A 43 -32.40 -5.33 8.47
C SER A 43 -31.17 -6.18 8.18
N PRO A 44 -29.97 -5.58 8.06
CA PRO A 44 -28.76 -6.34 7.77
C PRO A 44 -28.38 -7.22 8.96
N TYR A 45 -28.06 -8.48 8.69
CA TYR A 45 -27.48 -9.36 9.71
C TYR A 45 -25.98 -9.06 9.93
N THR A 46 -25.28 -8.74 8.85
CA THR A 46 -23.88 -8.31 8.85
C THR A 46 -23.80 -6.99 8.12
N PHE A 47 -23.02 -6.04 8.66
CA PHE A 47 -22.88 -4.69 8.11
C PHE A 47 -21.41 -4.32 7.97
N TYR A 48 -21.05 -3.76 6.82
CA TYR A 48 -19.70 -3.32 6.49
C TYR A 48 -19.67 -1.78 6.33
N PRO A 49 -19.39 -1.01 7.40
CA PRO A 49 -19.58 0.45 7.42
C PRO A 49 -18.88 1.24 6.30
N SER A 50 -17.74 0.75 5.81
CA SER A 50 -16.96 1.43 4.77
C SER A 50 -17.40 1.07 3.35
N GLU A 51 -18.09 -0.07 3.18
CA GLU A 51 -18.45 -0.63 1.87
C GLU A 51 -19.95 -0.47 1.56
N GLU A 52 -20.79 -0.55 2.60
CA GLU A 52 -22.24 -0.58 2.48
C GLU A 52 -22.91 0.66 3.10
N ILE A 53 -24.13 0.94 2.64
CA ILE A 53 -25.01 1.94 3.25
C ILE A 53 -25.90 1.20 4.26
N PHE A 54 -26.04 1.73 5.47
CA PHE A 54 -26.92 1.12 6.46
C PHE A 54 -28.37 1.31 6.00
N TYR A 55 -29.01 0.21 5.61
CA TYR A 55 -30.34 0.17 5.03
C TYR A 55 -31.28 -0.66 5.91
N ILE A 56 -32.34 -0.04 6.39
CA ILE A 56 -33.42 -0.69 7.12
C ILE A 56 -34.77 -0.14 6.66
N GLU A 57 -35.77 -1.00 6.65
CA GLU A 57 -37.14 -0.62 6.28
C GLU A 57 -38.17 -1.41 7.09
N GLY A 58 -39.39 -0.89 7.07
CA GLY A 58 -40.49 -1.48 7.79
C GLY A 58 -41.80 -0.72 7.63
N THR A 59 -42.76 -1.03 8.50
CA THR A 59 -44.06 -0.38 8.59
C THR A 59 -44.36 0.07 10.01
N ALA A 60 -45.15 1.13 10.16
CA ALA A 60 -45.70 1.61 11.42
C ALA A 60 -46.92 2.51 11.15
N ASP A 61 -47.45 3.17 12.19
CA ASP A 61 -48.55 4.12 12.04
C ASP A 61 -48.15 5.30 11.12
N PRO A 62 -49.01 5.73 10.18
CA PRO A 62 -48.70 6.81 9.25
C PRO A 62 -48.40 8.16 9.92
N ASN A 63 -47.53 8.96 9.30
CA ASN A 63 -47.11 10.28 9.77
C ASN A 63 -46.54 10.29 11.20
N THR A 64 -45.79 9.25 11.57
CA THR A 64 -45.05 9.13 12.83
C THR A 64 -43.54 9.20 12.60
N ILE A 65 -42.79 9.53 13.65
CA ILE A 65 -41.33 9.52 13.65
C ILE A 65 -40.87 8.16 14.16
N ILE A 66 -40.04 7.49 13.39
CA ILE A 66 -39.40 6.23 13.77
C ILE A 66 -38.04 6.53 14.38
N THR A 67 -37.87 6.15 15.66
CA THR A 67 -36.58 6.22 16.37
C THR A 67 -35.93 4.85 16.36
N ILE A 68 -34.71 4.79 15.83
CA ILE A 68 -33.88 3.59 15.79
C ILE A 68 -32.73 3.78 16.78
N LEU A 69 -32.62 2.84 17.72
CA LEU A 69 -31.56 2.78 18.72
C LEU A 69 -30.59 1.66 18.33
N LEU A 70 -29.32 2.02 18.20
CA LEU A 70 -28.20 1.09 18.02
C LEU A 70 -27.34 1.14 19.28
N GLN A 71 -27.15 0.02 19.94
CA GLN A 71 -26.41 -0.07 21.19
C GLN A 71 -25.38 -1.21 21.14
N GLN A 72 -24.16 -0.93 21.58
CA GLN A 72 -23.11 -1.93 21.80
C GLN A 72 -22.63 -1.82 23.25
N THR A 73 -22.29 -2.95 23.87
CA THR A 73 -21.77 -2.95 25.25
C THR A 73 -20.47 -2.15 25.32
N GLY A 74 -20.45 -1.11 26.17
CA GLY A 74 -19.29 -0.24 26.37
C GLY A 74 -19.20 0.97 25.43
N GLU A 75 -20.13 1.10 24.48
CA GLU A 75 -20.21 2.23 23.55
C GLU A 75 -21.44 3.09 23.85
N GLU A 76 -21.39 4.37 23.45
CA GLU A 76 -22.55 5.26 23.56
C GLU A 76 -23.67 4.83 22.58
N PRO A 77 -24.94 4.78 23.02
CA PRO A 77 -26.04 4.42 22.13
C PRO A 77 -26.23 5.44 21.02
N LEU A 78 -26.21 4.97 19.77
CA LEU A 78 -26.47 5.79 18.60
C LEU A 78 -27.98 5.83 18.31
N ARG A 79 -28.55 7.04 18.26
CA ARG A 79 -29.96 7.27 17.92
C ARG A 79 -30.09 7.85 16.53
N LEU A 80 -30.91 7.21 15.71
CA LEU A 80 -31.25 7.64 14.35
C LEU A 80 -32.76 7.83 14.27
N SER A 81 -33.22 8.71 13.39
CA SER A 81 -34.64 8.96 13.18
C SER A 81 -34.99 9.02 11.70
N THR A 82 -36.17 8.53 11.34
CA THR A 82 -36.78 8.68 10.00
C THR A 82 -38.29 8.86 10.14
N ASN A 83 -38.96 9.38 9.12
CA ASN A 83 -40.42 9.57 9.14
C ASN A 83 -41.11 8.44 8.39
N THR A 84 -42.28 8.01 8.85
CA THR A 84 -43.17 7.15 8.07
C THR A 84 -43.89 7.94 7.00
N GLU A 85 -44.10 7.31 5.86
CA GLU A 85 -44.95 7.79 4.78
C GLU A 85 -46.44 7.65 5.11
N LYS A 86 -47.31 8.16 4.22
CA LYS A 86 -48.77 8.14 4.39
C LYS A 86 -49.37 6.73 4.41
N ASN A 87 -48.71 5.78 3.77
CA ASN A 87 -49.08 4.36 3.75
C ASN A 87 -48.53 3.59 4.98
N GLY A 88 -47.80 4.27 5.88
CA GLY A 88 -47.15 3.67 7.04
C GLY A 88 -45.79 3.02 6.76
N THR A 89 -45.26 3.06 5.54
CA THR A 89 -43.91 2.54 5.25
C THR A 89 -42.83 3.53 5.68
N TRP A 90 -41.67 3.02 6.08
CA TRP A 90 -40.52 3.86 6.39
C TRP A 90 -39.23 3.19 5.93
N VAL A 91 -38.25 4.02 5.58
CA VAL A 91 -36.92 3.59 5.16
C VAL A 91 -35.89 4.50 5.83
N LEU A 92 -34.80 3.91 6.31
CA LEU A 92 -33.59 4.62 6.67
C LEU A 92 -32.43 4.08 5.83
N SER A 93 -31.81 4.97 5.06
CA SER A 93 -30.63 4.68 4.24
C SER A 93 -29.58 5.76 4.47
N ARG A 94 -28.53 5.44 5.23
CA ARG A 94 -27.42 6.38 5.49
C ARG A 94 -26.12 5.66 5.82
N ARG A 95 -24.99 6.30 5.54
CA ARG A 95 -23.70 5.85 6.04
C ARG A 95 -23.59 6.19 7.52
N ILE A 96 -23.25 5.20 8.34
CA ILE A 96 -23.03 5.36 9.78
C ILE A 96 -21.69 4.72 10.17
N PRO A 97 -20.83 5.44 10.91
CA PRO A 97 -19.59 4.87 11.41
C PRO A 97 -19.89 4.02 12.64
N LEU A 98 -20.11 2.72 12.45
CA LEU A 98 -20.22 1.77 13.55
C LEU A 98 -18.87 1.10 13.81
N GLN A 99 -18.53 0.94 15.08
CA GLN A 99 -17.35 0.18 15.48
C GLN A 99 -17.59 -1.32 15.28
N LYS A 100 -16.50 -2.07 15.13
CA LYS A 100 -16.54 -3.53 15.01
C LYS A 100 -17.19 -4.14 16.25
N GLY A 101 -18.13 -5.06 16.04
CA GLY A 101 -18.73 -5.81 17.14
C GLY A 101 -20.16 -6.25 16.85
N PHE A 102 -20.86 -6.61 17.92
CA PHE A 102 -22.27 -6.95 17.88
C PHE A 102 -23.07 -5.77 18.41
N TRP A 103 -23.94 -5.23 17.56
CA TRP A 103 -24.82 -4.12 17.87
C TRP A 103 -26.26 -4.64 18.04
N GLU A 104 -26.91 -4.17 19.09
CA GLU A 104 -28.32 -4.39 19.35
C GLU A 104 -29.12 -3.25 18.70
N MET A 105 -30.04 -3.60 17.82
CA MET A 105 -30.95 -2.67 17.17
C MET A 105 -32.36 -2.82 17.77
N ARG A 106 -32.96 -1.69 18.13
CA ARG A 106 -34.38 -1.58 18.53
C ARG A 106 -35.02 -0.39 17.83
N VAL A 107 -36.30 -0.49 17.54
CA VAL A 107 -37.07 0.54 16.83
C VAL A 107 -38.31 0.89 17.65
N ARG A 108 -38.77 2.14 17.61
CA ARG A 108 -40.07 2.57 18.15
C ARG A 108 -40.64 3.72 17.33
N ALA A 109 -41.94 3.95 17.45
CA ALA A 109 -42.62 5.09 16.85
C ALA A 109 -42.90 6.17 17.90
N GLU A 110 -42.84 7.42 17.48
CA GLU A 110 -43.06 8.62 18.27
C GLU A 110 -43.98 9.58 17.51
N GLN A 111 -45.01 10.10 18.18
CA GLN A 111 -45.91 11.11 17.64
C GLN A 111 -46.29 12.11 18.75
N GLY A 112 -45.63 13.26 18.77
CA GLY A 112 -45.81 14.25 19.84
C GLY A 112 -45.33 13.71 21.19
N THR A 113 -46.25 13.56 22.14
CA THR A 113 -45.97 12.98 23.47
C THR A 113 -46.15 11.47 23.52
N ASP A 114 -46.80 10.89 22.50
CA ASP A 114 -47.12 9.48 22.48
C ASP A 114 -45.96 8.69 21.88
N VAL A 115 -45.60 7.58 22.54
CA VAL A 115 -44.44 6.76 22.20
C VAL A 115 -44.85 5.29 22.26
N SER A 116 -44.54 4.52 21.22
CA SER A 116 -44.80 3.08 21.23
C SER A 116 -43.74 2.30 22.00
N SER A 117 -44.05 1.03 22.29
CA SER A 117 -43.08 0.11 22.87
C SER A 117 -41.93 -0.14 21.89
N TRP A 118 -40.75 -0.46 22.43
CA TRP A 118 -39.63 -0.89 21.59
C TRP A 118 -39.92 -2.24 20.93
N THR A 119 -39.47 -2.40 19.68
CA THR A 119 -39.45 -3.70 19.01
C THR A 119 -38.55 -4.70 19.73
N GLU A 120 -38.71 -5.98 19.37
CA GLU A 120 -37.74 -7.01 19.71
C GLU A 120 -36.32 -6.62 19.24
N GLN A 121 -35.35 -7.05 20.03
CA GLN A 121 -33.95 -6.79 19.79
C GLN A 121 -33.44 -7.60 18.60
N ARG A 122 -32.79 -6.93 17.66
CA ARG A 122 -32.07 -7.56 16.54
C ARG A 122 -30.58 -7.36 16.68
N ILE A 123 -29.80 -8.42 16.46
CA ILE A 123 -28.34 -8.35 16.53
C ILE A 123 -27.77 -8.11 15.12
N ILE A 124 -26.94 -7.08 14.98
CA ILE A 124 -26.22 -6.74 13.77
C ILE A 124 -24.74 -6.97 14.02
N ARG A 125 -24.10 -7.80 13.21
CA ARG A 125 -22.66 -8.02 13.24
C ARG A 125 -21.96 -6.97 12.38
N VAL A 126 -21.26 -6.04 13.02
CA VAL A 126 -20.46 -5.03 12.32
C VAL A 126 -19.04 -5.54 12.14
N VAL A 127 -18.60 -5.61 10.88
CA VAL A 127 -17.25 -6.07 10.51
C VAL A 127 -16.43 -4.88 10.03
N ALA A 128 -15.28 -4.66 10.66
CA ALA A 128 -14.34 -3.64 10.20
C ALA A 128 -13.61 -4.12 8.94
N THR A 129 -13.72 -3.35 7.86
CA THR A 129 -13.01 -3.58 6.58
C THR A 129 -11.79 -2.66 6.40
N GLY A 130 -11.42 -1.95 7.46
CA GLY A 130 -10.27 -1.05 7.46
C GLY A 130 -9.74 -0.76 8.86
N ILE A 131 -8.60 -0.10 8.90
CA ILE A 131 -7.98 0.38 10.15
C ILE A 131 -8.46 1.81 10.38
N PRO A 132 -9.07 2.14 11.54
CA PRO A 132 -9.39 3.53 11.86
C PRO A 132 -8.08 4.30 12.13
N LEU A 133 -7.85 5.37 11.36
CA LEU A 133 -6.74 6.30 11.50
C LEU A 133 -7.32 7.68 11.85
N GLY A 134 -7.54 7.93 13.14
CA GLY A 134 -8.23 9.14 13.59
C GLY A 134 -9.69 9.15 13.13
N ASN A 135 -10.06 10.14 12.32
CA ASN A 135 -11.44 10.31 11.84
C ASN A 135 -11.71 9.68 10.46
N THR A 136 -10.72 8.99 9.88
CA THR A 136 -10.87 8.30 8.58
C THR A 136 -10.58 6.81 8.73
N SER A 137 -11.35 5.97 8.03
CA SER A 137 -11.07 4.54 7.94
C SER A 137 -10.27 4.27 6.67
N LEU A 138 -9.08 3.67 6.82
CA LEU A 138 -8.25 3.28 5.69
C LEU A 138 -8.62 1.84 5.30
N PRO A 139 -9.26 1.62 4.14
CA PRO A 139 -9.70 0.28 3.74
C PRO A 139 -8.49 -0.62 3.45
N PHE A 140 -8.60 -1.91 3.75
CA PHE A 140 -7.52 -2.88 3.51
C PHE A 140 -7.12 -3.00 2.03
N SER A 141 -8.01 -2.65 1.10
CA SER A 141 -7.73 -2.59 -0.33
C SER A 141 -6.61 -1.60 -0.66
N VAL A 142 -6.63 -0.40 -0.08
CA VAL A 142 -5.60 0.63 -0.29
C VAL A 142 -4.25 0.17 0.27
N ILE A 143 -4.26 -0.45 1.46
CA ILE A 143 -3.05 -1.00 2.08
C ILE A 143 -2.44 -2.10 1.19
N THR A 144 -3.26 -3.02 0.69
CA THR A 144 -2.83 -4.10 -0.20
C THR A 144 -2.19 -3.55 -1.48
N VAL A 145 -2.80 -2.55 -2.11
CA VAL A 145 -2.25 -1.90 -3.31
C VAL A 145 -0.92 -1.22 -3.01
N ALA A 146 -0.81 -0.52 -1.89
CA ALA A 146 0.45 0.12 -1.48
C ALA A 146 1.58 -0.92 -1.27
N PHE A 147 1.29 -2.02 -0.58
CA PHE A 147 2.26 -3.12 -0.42
C PHE A 147 2.65 -3.77 -1.73
N PHE A 148 1.71 -3.93 -2.66
CA PHE A 148 2.00 -4.46 -3.99
C PHE A 148 3.00 -3.59 -4.75
N PHE A 149 2.82 -2.26 -4.75
CA PHE A 149 3.78 -1.34 -5.38
C PHE A 149 5.14 -1.35 -4.68
N LEU A 150 5.17 -1.39 -3.35
CA LEU A 150 6.40 -1.52 -2.58
C LEU A 150 7.14 -2.82 -2.92
N PHE A 151 6.41 -3.93 -3.02
CA PHE A 151 6.97 -5.22 -3.40
C PHE A 151 7.49 -5.22 -4.85
N ALA A 152 6.71 -4.66 -5.79
CA ALA A 152 7.10 -4.57 -7.20
C ALA A 152 8.38 -3.73 -7.39
N THR A 153 8.48 -2.59 -6.71
CA THR A 153 9.69 -1.74 -6.75
C THR A 153 10.89 -2.44 -6.11
N GLY A 154 10.71 -3.13 -4.98
CA GLY A 154 11.76 -3.96 -4.37
C GLY A 154 12.23 -5.09 -5.29
N LEU A 155 11.30 -5.78 -5.96
CA LEU A 155 11.61 -6.85 -6.91
C LEU A 155 12.35 -6.30 -8.14
N MET A 156 11.91 -5.16 -8.68
CA MET A 156 12.57 -4.49 -9.79
C MET A 156 14.03 -4.10 -9.42
N PHE A 157 14.23 -3.58 -8.21
CA PHE A 157 15.56 -3.26 -7.70
C PHE A 157 16.45 -4.51 -7.56
N LEU A 158 15.90 -5.61 -7.04
CA LEU A 158 16.61 -6.88 -6.92
C LEU A 158 17.02 -7.42 -8.30
N ILE A 159 16.10 -7.43 -9.26
CA ILE A 159 16.39 -7.84 -10.65
C ILE A 159 17.48 -6.94 -11.24
N TYR A 160 17.37 -5.62 -11.07
CA TYR A 160 18.36 -4.67 -11.56
C TYR A 160 19.76 -4.95 -10.99
N THR A 161 19.88 -5.12 -9.68
CA THR A 161 21.18 -5.41 -9.03
C THR A 161 21.75 -6.75 -9.47
N PHE A 162 20.90 -7.77 -9.65
CA PHE A 162 21.32 -9.08 -10.15
C PHE A 162 21.83 -9.04 -11.59
N LEU A 163 21.12 -8.33 -12.48
CA LEU A 163 21.57 -8.12 -13.86
C LEU A 163 22.89 -7.35 -13.92
N LYS A 164 23.04 -6.32 -13.07
CA LYS A 164 24.28 -5.54 -12.97
C LYS A 164 25.45 -6.38 -12.44
N ALA A 165 25.23 -7.19 -11.42
CA ALA A 165 26.24 -8.11 -10.88
C ALA A 165 26.68 -9.14 -11.91
N LYS A 166 25.73 -9.73 -12.65
CA LYS A 166 26.02 -10.66 -13.75
C LYS A 166 26.81 -10.01 -14.88
N SER A 167 26.48 -8.76 -15.22
CA SER A 167 27.23 -7.97 -16.21
C SER A 167 28.67 -7.71 -15.77
N ALA A 168 28.87 -7.34 -14.49
CA ALA A 168 30.21 -7.16 -13.94
C ALA A 168 31.04 -8.45 -13.98
N HIS A 169 30.45 -9.59 -13.61
CA HIS A 169 31.13 -10.88 -13.64
C HIS A 169 31.47 -11.31 -15.08
N ARG A 170 30.58 -11.07 -16.04
CA ARG A 170 30.86 -11.33 -17.47
C ARG A 170 32.01 -10.48 -17.99
N LYS A 171 32.09 -9.20 -17.62
CA LYS A 171 33.20 -8.32 -18.00
C LYS A 171 34.54 -8.84 -17.48
N GLU A 172 34.56 -9.33 -16.24
CA GLU A 172 35.77 -9.91 -15.64
C GLU A 172 36.21 -11.20 -16.36
N LEU A 173 35.27 -12.08 -16.69
CA LEU A 173 35.57 -13.30 -17.46
C LEU A 173 36.15 -12.97 -18.85
N ILE A 174 35.57 -11.99 -19.55
CA ILE A 174 36.07 -11.57 -20.88
C ILE A 174 37.47 -10.97 -20.77
N ARG A 175 37.77 -10.19 -19.72
CA ARG A 175 39.11 -9.66 -19.47
C ARG A 175 40.12 -10.78 -19.27
N ARG A 176 39.82 -11.74 -18.40
CA ARG A 176 40.69 -12.91 -18.18
C ARG A 176 40.92 -13.73 -19.45
N GLN A 177 39.89 -13.93 -20.26
CA GLN A 177 40.04 -14.62 -21.55
C GLN A 177 40.96 -13.85 -22.50
N ARG A 178 40.82 -12.52 -22.59
CA ARG A 178 41.69 -11.69 -23.43
C ARG A 178 43.14 -11.72 -22.94
N ASP A 179 43.36 -11.65 -21.63
CA ASP A 179 44.69 -11.71 -21.04
C ASP A 179 45.35 -13.06 -21.29
N HIS A 180 44.59 -14.16 -21.21
CA HIS A 180 45.06 -15.50 -21.56
C HIS A 180 45.41 -15.65 -23.03
N ILE A 181 44.58 -15.12 -23.94
CA ILE A 181 44.86 -15.14 -25.39
C ILE A 181 46.14 -14.37 -25.69
N HIS A 182 46.28 -13.15 -25.16
CA HIS A 182 47.47 -12.33 -25.35
C HIS A 182 48.73 -12.99 -24.76
N ALA A 183 48.63 -13.62 -23.58
CA ALA A 183 49.72 -14.37 -22.99
C ALA A 183 50.12 -15.60 -23.84
N LEU A 184 49.16 -16.26 -24.49
CA LEU A 184 49.42 -17.37 -25.41
C LEU A 184 50.10 -16.87 -26.69
N GLU A 185 49.64 -15.77 -27.28
CA GLU A 185 50.26 -15.14 -28.45
C GLU A 185 51.73 -14.78 -28.19
N LEU A 186 52.03 -14.14 -27.05
CA LEU A 186 53.40 -13.83 -26.66
C LEU A 186 54.28 -15.08 -26.48
N ARG A 187 53.71 -16.17 -25.96
CA ARG A 187 54.44 -17.44 -25.81
C ARG A 187 54.71 -18.10 -27.17
N LEU A 188 53.78 -18.01 -28.11
CA LEU A 188 53.95 -18.52 -29.46
C LEU A 188 55.03 -17.74 -30.22
N GLN A 189 54.98 -16.41 -30.19
CA GLN A 189 56.01 -15.55 -30.80
C GLN A 189 57.41 -15.84 -30.26
N ARG A 190 57.55 -16.04 -28.94
CA ARG A 190 58.83 -16.42 -28.34
C ARG A 190 59.34 -17.77 -28.84
N LYS A 191 58.46 -18.77 -28.96
CA LYS A 191 58.81 -20.08 -29.51
C LYS A 191 59.24 -19.99 -30.98
N GLU A 192 58.53 -19.23 -31.80
CA GLU A 192 58.88 -19.02 -33.21
C GLU A 192 60.27 -18.38 -33.36
N VAL A 193 60.62 -17.39 -32.52
CA VAL A 193 61.95 -16.77 -32.51
C VAL A 193 63.03 -17.77 -32.06
N GLU A 194 62.76 -18.55 -31.02
CA GLU A 194 63.70 -19.57 -30.52
C GLU A 194 63.97 -20.66 -31.57
N ASP A 195 62.92 -21.14 -32.24
CA ASP A 195 63.01 -22.12 -33.32
C ASP A 195 63.76 -21.55 -34.54
N ALA A 196 63.53 -20.27 -34.88
CA ALA A 196 64.27 -19.58 -35.93
C ALA A 196 65.77 -19.45 -35.58
N ILE A 197 66.11 -19.05 -34.35
CA ILE A 197 67.51 -18.98 -33.89
C ILE A 197 68.17 -20.37 -33.95
N LYS A 198 67.46 -21.41 -33.51
CA LYS A 198 67.97 -22.79 -33.55
C LYS A 198 68.22 -23.26 -34.98
N THR A 199 67.30 -22.96 -35.90
CA THR A 199 67.43 -23.30 -37.33
C THR A 199 68.63 -22.57 -37.95
N VAL A 200 68.75 -21.26 -37.72
CA VAL A 200 69.89 -20.45 -38.17
C VAL A 200 71.20 -21.01 -37.61
N ARG A 201 71.25 -21.33 -36.32
CA ARG A 201 72.43 -21.93 -35.67
C ARG A 201 72.79 -23.28 -36.28
N SER A 202 71.82 -24.15 -36.54
CA SER A 202 72.05 -25.45 -37.18
C SER A 202 72.57 -25.30 -38.62
N THR A 203 72.02 -24.34 -39.38
CA THR A 203 72.50 -24.03 -40.73
C THR A 203 73.93 -23.50 -40.68
N PHE A 204 74.26 -22.58 -39.76
CA PHE A 204 75.62 -22.10 -39.57
C PHE A 204 76.60 -23.20 -39.15
N SER A 205 76.20 -24.14 -38.29
CA SER A 205 77.07 -25.28 -37.94
C SER A 205 77.31 -26.22 -39.13
N GLN A 206 76.29 -26.46 -39.97
CA GLN A 206 76.46 -27.26 -41.20
C GLN A 206 77.40 -26.58 -42.20
N ILE A 207 77.27 -25.26 -42.37
CA ILE A 207 78.19 -24.46 -43.21
C ILE A 207 79.62 -24.52 -42.66
N LYS A 208 79.79 -24.40 -41.33
CA LYS A 208 81.12 -24.44 -40.69
C LYS A 208 81.83 -25.80 -40.82
N GLU A 209 81.09 -26.89 -40.96
CA GLU A 209 81.64 -28.24 -41.19
C GLU A 209 81.93 -28.53 -42.67
N ASP A 210 81.47 -27.68 -43.60
CA ASP A 210 81.76 -27.80 -45.03
C ASP A 210 82.91 -26.84 -45.44
N PRO A 211 84.17 -27.32 -45.54
CA PRO A 211 85.34 -26.49 -45.80
C PRO A 211 85.32 -25.78 -47.16
N LEU A 212 84.43 -26.18 -48.08
CA LEU A 212 84.26 -25.51 -49.38
C LEU A 212 83.46 -24.20 -49.28
N SER A 213 82.68 -24.02 -48.22
CA SER A 213 81.77 -22.88 -48.07
C SER A 213 82.48 -21.63 -47.49
N VAL A 214 83.46 -21.84 -46.61
CA VAL A 214 84.34 -20.79 -46.07
C VAL A 214 85.13 -20.11 -47.18
N GLN A 215 85.61 -20.88 -48.16
CA GLN A 215 86.34 -20.35 -49.31
C GLN A 215 85.47 -19.44 -50.20
N LYS A 216 84.17 -19.73 -50.32
CA LYS A 216 83.23 -18.89 -51.08
C LYS A 216 82.89 -17.59 -50.34
N ILE A 217 82.86 -17.60 -49.01
CA ILE A 217 82.64 -16.39 -48.21
C ILE A 217 83.83 -15.44 -48.35
N ASP A 218 85.08 -15.95 -48.26
CA ASP A 218 86.28 -15.14 -48.50
C ASP A 218 86.34 -14.58 -49.93
N GLN A 219 85.92 -15.36 -50.93
CA GLN A 219 85.84 -14.89 -52.31
C GLN A 219 84.79 -13.77 -52.48
N LEU A 220 83.62 -13.91 -51.84
CA LEU A 220 82.56 -12.91 -51.91
C LEU A 220 82.95 -11.62 -51.19
N GLU A 221 83.65 -11.70 -50.06
CA GLU A 221 84.17 -10.55 -49.32
C GLU A 221 85.18 -9.76 -50.15
N ASN A 222 86.10 -10.45 -50.84
CA ASN A 222 87.04 -9.82 -51.78
C ASN A 222 86.33 -9.17 -52.97
N THR A 223 85.29 -9.80 -53.54
CA THR A 223 84.52 -9.20 -54.64
C THR A 223 83.75 -7.96 -54.19
N ILE A 224 83.19 -7.96 -52.98
CA ILE A 224 82.48 -6.79 -52.42
C ILE A 224 83.46 -5.65 -52.12
N GLU A 225 84.66 -5.92 -51.61
CA GLU A 225 85.69 -4.89 -51.42
C GLU A 225 86.16 -4.29 -52.76
N GLU A 226 86.26 -5.11 -53.81
CA GLU A 226 86.65 -4.67 -55.15
C GLU A 226 85.56 -3.80 -55.80
N GLU A 227 84.28 -4.14 -55.62
CA GLU A 227 83.15 -3.30 -56.04
C GLU A 227 83.06 -2.00 -55.24
N LEU A 228 83.28 -2.04 -53.92
CA LEU A 228 83.31 -0.82 -53.10
C LEU A 228 84.47 0.11 -53.47
N ARG A 229 85.63 -0.42 -53.86
CA ARG A 229 86.76 0.38 -54.37
C ARG A 229 86.44 1.01 -55.73
N THR A 230 85.87 0.25 -56.66
CA THR A 230 85.50 0.79 -57.98
C THR A 230 84.38 1.83 -57.89
N ILE A 231 83.45 1.71 -56.94
CA ILE A 231 82.46 2.75 -56.66
C ILE A 231 83.13 4.00 -56.06
N LYS A 232 84.10 3.82 -55.15
CA LYS A 232 84.83 4.93 -54.52
C LYS A 232 85.70 5.71 -55.51
N ASP A 233 86.36 5.02 -56.44
CA ASP A 233 87.24 5.64 -57.44
C ASP A 233 86.45 6.30 -58.60
N ASN A 234 85.20 5.88 -58.83
CA ASN A 234 84.30 6.48 -59.84
C ASN A 234 83.33 7.52 -59.25
N ALA A 235 83.43 7.85 -57.96
CA ALA A 235 82.64 8.92 -57.36
C ALA A 235 83.24 10.28 -57.76
N PRO A 236 82.50 11.14 -58.50
CA PRO A 236 83.00 12.47 -58.89
C PRO A 236 83.20 13.35 -57.65
N GLU A 237 84.35 14.03 -57.55
CA GLU A 237 84.61 15.03 -56.52
C GLU A 237 83.53 16.13 -56.60
N LEU A 238 82.70 16.19 -55.56
CA LEU A 238 81.73 17.25 -55.30
C LEU A 238 82.29 18.19 -54.23
#